data_AF-A0A5B7UF20-F1
#
_entry.id   AF-A0A5B7UF20-F1
#
_cell.length_a   1.000
_cell.length_b   1.000
_cell.length_c   1.000
_cell.angle_alpha   90.00
_cell.angle_beta   90.00
_cell.angle_gamma   90.00
#
_symmetry.space_group_name_H-M   'P 1'
#
loop_
_entity.id
_entity.type
_entity.pdbx_description
1 polymer ?
#
loop_
_entity_poly.entity_id
_entity_poly.type
_entity_poly.pdbx_seq_one_letter_code
_entity_poly.pdbx_strand_id
1 'polypeptide(L)'
;MYDALDLIRDRAGMPKIARTQTKESLREIIRNERRIELALEGVRKADIRRWNIAPSVMHTIYDITNGLVQTRVWENKFIRFPYPQTAIDYNPLLQAAQTEKGY
;
A
#
# COMPACT_ATOMS: atom_id res chain seq x y z
N MET A 1 19.11 -10.63 -6.71
CA MET A 1 17.88 -10.15 -6.02
C MET A 1 17.99 -10.34 -4.51
N TYR A 2 18.41 -11.53 -4.07
CA TYR A 2 18.81 -11.77 -2.69
C TYR A 2 19.93 -10.85 -2.19
N ASP A 3 20.90 -10.51 -3.04
CA ASP A 3 22.00 -9.62 -2.65
C ASP A 3 21.51 -8.23 -2.22
N ALA A 4 20.49 -7.70 -2.91
CA ALA A 4 19.87 -6.43 -2.54
C ALA A 4 19.13 -6.51 -1.19
N LEU A 5 18.47 -7.63 -0.89
CA LEU A 5 17.84 -7.84 0.42
C LEU A 5 18.87 -7.99 1.52
N ASP A 6 19.95 -8.73 1.26
CA ASP A 6 21.03 -8.92 2.21
C ASP A 6 21.72 -7.58 2.55
N LEU A 7 21.97 -6.71 1.57
CA LEU A 7 22.55 -5.38 1.83
C LEU A 7 21.69 -4.55 2.80
N ILE A 8 20.37 -4.57 2.62
CA ILE A 8 19.41 -3.86 3.48
C ILE A 8 19.41 -4.45 4.89
N ARG A 9 19.36 -5.78 4.97
CA ARG A 9 19.24 -6.53 6.24
C ARG A 9 20.54 -6.53 7.04
N ASP A 10 21.68 -6.69 6.39
CA ASP A 10 23.00 -6.67 7.02
C ASP A 10 23.24 -5.30 7.68
N ARG A 11 22.89 -4.19 7.00
CA ARG A 11 22.94 -2.84 7.58
C ARG A 11 21.99 -2.67 8.78
N ALA A 12 20.81 -3.29 8.74
CA ALA A 12 19.83 -3.26 9.84
C ALA A 12 20.13 -4.29 10.95
N GLY A 13 21.22 -5.08 10.86
CA GLY A 13 21.56 -6.13 11.83
C GLY A 13 20.62 -7.34 11.82
N MET A 14 19.92 -7.58 10.70
CA MET A 14 18.96 -8.67 10.54
C MET A 14 19.58 -9.90 9.85
N PRO A 15 19.16 -11.13 10.21
CA PRO A 15 19.69 -12.35 9.59
C PRO A 15 19.27 -12.47 8.13
N LYS A 16 20.12 -13.13 7.32
CA LYS A 16 19.85 -13.38 5.90
C LYS A 16 18.66 -14.31 5.68
N ILE A 17 17.95 -14.11 4.58
CA ILE A 17 16.80 -14.94 4.21
C ILE A 17 17.30 -16.22 3.54
N ALA A 18 16.74 -17.36 3.96
CA ALA A 18 17.02 -18.66 3.37
C ALA A 18 16.79 -18.66 1.84
N ARG A 19 17.68 -19.31 1.09
CA ARG A 19 17.62 -19.35 -0.39
C ARG A 19 16.65 -20.40 -0.96
N THR A 20 15.76 -20.90 -0.12
CA THR A 20 14.77 -21.94 -0.44
C THR A 20 13.37 -21.37 -0.70
N GLN A 21 13.23 -20.05 -0.78
CA GLN A 21 11.93 -19.40 -0.96
C GLN A 21 11.40 -19.58 -2.39
N THR A 22 10.09 -19.81 -2.50
CA THR A 22 9.38 -19.68 -3.77
C THR A 22 9.32 -18.23 -4.21
N LYS A 23 8.99 -17.98 -5.48
CA LYS A 23 8.81 -16.63 -6.02
C LYS A 23 7.74 -15.84 -5.26
N GLU A 24 6.66 -16.51 -4.88
CA GLU A 24 5.52 -15.95 -4.17
C GLU A 24 5.90 -15.57 -2.73
N SER A 25 6.57 -16.49 -2.02
CA SER A 25 7.08 -16.23 -0.67
C SER A 25 8.10 -15.10 -0.68
N LEU A 26 9.05 -15.12 -1.61
CA LEU A 26 10.07 -14.08 -1.74
C LEU A 26 9.45 -12.71 -2.03
N ARG A 27 8.35 -12.66 -2.79
CA ARG A 27 7.61 -11.41 -3.04
C ARG A 27 7.02 -10.84 -1.75
N GLU A 28 6.42 -11.67 -0.90
CA GLU A 28 5.87 -11.20 0.38
C GLU A 28 6.98 -10.72 1.33
N ILE A 29 8.13 -11.40 1.33
CA ILE A 29 9.30 -10.96 2.09
C ILE A 29 9.79 -9.58 1.62
N ILE A 30 9.90 -9.36 0.31
CA ILE A 30 10.29 -8.05 -0.25
C ILE A 30 9.27 -6.97 0.14
N ARG A 31 7.97 -7.28 0.09
CA ARG A 31 6.90 -6.34 0.48
C ARG A 31 6.99 -5.96 1.95
N ASN A 32 7.33 -6.91 2.80
CA ASN A 32 7.54 -6.67 4.22
C ASN A 32 8.80 -5.83 4.48
N GLU A 33 9.93 -6.17 3.86
CA GLU A 33 11.18 -5.42 3.98
C GLU A 33 10.98 -3.96 3.56
N ARG A 34 10.32 -3.73 2.41
CA ARG A 34 9.99 -2.39 1.93
C ARG A 34 9.08 -1.61 2.88
N ARG A 35 8.14 -2.28 3.55
CA ARG A 35 7.23 -1.66 4.52
C ARG A 35 7.99 -1.19 5.77
N ILE A 36 8.97 -1.96 6.23
CA ILE A 36 9.74 -1.67 7.44
C ILE A 36 10.78 -0.59 7.15
N GLU A 37 11.57 -0.79 6.09
CA GLU A 37 12.68 0.10 5.72
C GLU A 37 12.21 1.53 5.43
N LEU A 38 11.12 1.66 4.67
CA LEU A 38 10.61 2.97 4.19
C LEU A 38 9.41 3.45 5.02
N ALA A 39 9.35 3.06 6.30
CA ALA A 39 8.29 3.49 7.19
C ALA A 39 8.31 5.03 7.33
N LEU A 40 7.13 5.64 7.25
CA LEU A 40 6.94 7.11 7.33
C LEU A 40 7.53 7.92 6.15
N GLU A 41 8.00 7.28 5.09
CA GLU A 41 8.50 7.97 3.88
C GLU A 41 7.43 8.18 2.78
N GLY A 42 6.15 8.02 3.12
CA GLY A 42 5.02 8.28 2.19
C GLY A 42 4.79 7.21 1.10
N VAL A 43 5.65 6.22 0.96
CA VAL A 43 5.54 5.18 -0.09
C VAL A 43 4.42 4.17 0.15
N ARG A 44 4.01 3.97 1.41
CA ARG A 44 3.06 2.90 1.78
C ARG A 44 1.71 3.04 1.08
N LYS A 45 1.24 4.26 0.85
CA LYS A 45 -0.03 4.52 0.14
C LYS A 45 0.01 4.01 -1.30
N ALA A 46 1.11 4.26 -2.00
CA ALA A 46 1.30 3.79 -3.38
C ALA A 46 1.44 2.27 -3.44
N ASP A 47 2.18 1.69 -2.49
CA ASP A 47 2.37 0.24 -2.37
C ASP A 47 1.05 -0.52 -2.17
N ILE A 48 0.20 -0.04 -1.26
CA ILE A 48 -1.12 -0.63 -1.00
C ILE A 48 -1.98 -0.64 -2.26
N ARG A 49 -1.99 0.46 -3.02
CA ARG A 49 -2.81 0.61 -4.23
C ARG A 49 -2.31 -0.25 -5.38
N ARG A 50 -1.00 -0.20 -5.69
CA ARG A 50 -0.43 -0.94 -6.82
C ARG A 50 -0.47 -2.46 -6.62
N TRP A 51 -0.49 -2.90 -5.38
CA TRP A 51 -0.61 -4.32 -5.04
C TRP A 51 -2.06 -4.77 -4.80
N ASN A 52 -3.02 -3.86 -4.85
CA ASN A 52 -4.43 -4.11 -4.60
C ASN A 52 -4.71 -4.85 -3.27
N ILE A 53 -3.95 -4.50 -2.21
CA ILE A 53 -4.05 -5.14 -0.88
C ILE A 53 -4.83 -4.30 0.13
N ALA A 54 -5.43 -3.20 -0.30
CA ALA A 54 -6.13 -2.27 0.58
C ALA A 54 -7.23 -2.93 1.44
N PRO A 55 -8.08 -3.85 0.91
CA PRO A 55 -9.08 -4.54 1.73
C PRO A 55 -8.46 -5.37 2.87
N SER A 56 -7.23 -5.85 2.68
CA SER A 56 -6.50 -6.71 3.62
C SER A 56 -5.65 -5.96 4.65
N VAL A 57 -5.54 -4.63 4.54
CA VAL A 57 -4.66 -3.84 5.44
C VAL A 57 -5.32 -2.59 6.01
N MET A 58 -6.42 -2.12 5.42
CA MET A 58 -7.14 -0.92 5.86
C MET A 58 -8.20 -1.27 6.90
N HIS A 59 -7.76 -1.83 8.02
CA HIS A 59 -8.63 -2.16 9.16
C HIS A 59 -8.67 -1.01 10.17
N THR A 60 -9.72 -1.00 11.00
CA THR A 60 -9.82 -0.14 12.18
C THR A 60 -8.62 -0.33 13.09
N ILE A 61 -8.08 0.77 13.61
CA ILE A 61 -6.92 0.76 14.51
C ILE A 61 -7.37 0.92 15.96
N TYR A 62 -6.76 0.10 16.82
CA TYR A 62 -6.91 0.14 18.26
C TYR A 62 -5.57 0.48 18.93
N ASP A 63 -5.62 1.03 20.14
CA ASP A 63 -4.44 1.28 20.97
C ASP A 63 -4.05 0.04 21.79
N ILE A 64 -3.02 0.17 22.62
CA ILE A 64 -2.53 -0.91 23.50
C ILE A 64 -3.52 -1.31 24.60
N THR A 65 -4.43 -0.42 24.97
CA THR A 65 -5.53 -0.65 25.92
C THR A 65 -6.83 -1.10 25.25
N ASN A 66 -6.79 -1.42 23.95
CA ASN A 66 -7.93 -1.79 23.12
C ASN A 66 -8.98 -0.65 22.94
N GLY A 67 -8.59 0.60 23.14
CA GLY A 67 -9.36 1.78 22.80
C GLY A 67 -9.37 2.04 21.30
N LEU A 68 -10.50 2.52 20.77
CA LEU A 68 -10.64 2.87 19.35
C LEU A 68 -9.83 4.13 19.03
N VAL A 69 -8.84 4.00 18.14
CA VAL A 69 -8.03 5.15 17.68
C VAL A 69 -8.60 5.72 16.39
N GLN A 70 -8.89 4.87 15.41
CA GLN A 70 -9.36 5.32 14.11
C GLN A 70 -10.17 4.23 13.40
N THR A 71 -11.41 4.55 13.05
CA THR A 71 -12.21 3.76 12.11
C THR A 71 -11.71 4.00 10.69
N ARG A 72 -11.45 2.91 9.96
CA ARG A 72 -11.04 2.97 8.55
C ARG A 72 -12.06 2.24 7.69
N VAL A 73 -12.48 2.91 6.62
CA VAL A 73 -13.38 2.35 5.62
C VAL A 73 -12.64 2.31 4.30
N TRP A 74 -12.74 1.18 3.60
CA TRP A 74 -12.19 1.02 2.27
C TRP A 74 -13.27 0.58 1.29
N GLU A 75 -13.36 1.30 0.18
CA GLU A 75 -14.13 0.93 -1.00
C GLU A 75 -13.17 0.80 -2.19
N ASN A 76 -13.44 -0.12 -3.11
CA ASN A 76 -12.56 -0.37 -4.26
C ASN A 76 -12.38 0.86 -5.17
N LYS A 77 -13.35 1.78 -5.20
CA LYS A 77 -13.22 3.06 -5.93
C LYS A 77 -12.05 3.92 -5.45
N PHE A 78 -11.62 3.77 -4.20
CA PHE A 78 -10.51 4.54 -3.60
C PHE A 78 -9.12 4.17 -4.12
N ILE A 79 -8.99 3.14 -4.97
CA ILE A 79 -7.75 2.84 -5.70
C ILE A 79 -7.34 4.02 -6.57
N ARG A 80 -8.31 4.60 -7.29
CA ARG A 80 -8.11 5.73 -8.20
C ARG A 80 -8.59 7.00 -7.53
N PHE A 81 -7.89 8.11 -7.75
CA PHE A 81 -8.37 9.40 -7.25
C PHE A 81 -9.51 9.95 -8.13
N PRO A 82 -10.47 10.65 -7.52
CA PRO A 82 -11.47 11.39 -8.27
C PRO A 82 -10.79 12.50 -9.08
N TYR A 83 -11.36 12.82 -10.24
CA TYR A 83 -11.04 14.06 -10.92
C TYR A 83 -11.52 15.25 -10.08
N PRO A 84 -10.76 16.35 -9.99
CA PRO A 84 -11.22 17.57 -9.34
C PRO A 84 -12.49 18.10 -10.01
N GLN A 85 -13.44 18.62 -9.22
CA GLN A 85 -14.70 19.15 -9.76
C GLN A 85 -14.47 20.23 -10.82
N THR A 86 -13.52 21.13 -10.58
CA THR A 86 -13.17 22.19 -11.53
C THR A 86 -12.75 21.64 -12.89
N ALA A 87 -12.06 20.51 -12.94
CA ALA A 87 -11.68 19.87 -14.20
C ALA A 87 -12.90 19.32 -14.95
N ILE A 88 -13.88 18.79 -14.22
CA ILE A 88 -15.17 18.32 -14.77
C ILE A 88 -15.98 19.51 -15.30
N ASP A 89 -16.00 20.62 -14.59
CA ASP A 89 -16.69 21.84 -15.00
C ASP A 89 -16.11 22.41 -16.31
N TYR A 90 -14.78 22.35 -16.49
CA TYR A 90 -14.11 22.77 -17.73
C TYR A 90 -14.28 21.78 -18.87
N ASN A 91 -14.35 20.47 -18.59
CA ASN A 91 -14.50 19.44 -19.60
C ASN A 91 -15.57 18.41 -19.20
N PRO A 92 -16.81 18.58 -19.69
CA PRO A 92 -17.92 17.67 -19.39
C PRO A 92 -17.66 16.20 -19.75
N LEU A 93 -16.74 15.90 -20.69
CA LEU A 93 -16.39 14.52 -21.06
C LEU A 93 -15.73 13.76 -19.90
N LEU A 94 -15.15 14.47 -18.92
CA LEU A 94 -14.55 13.85 -17.73
C LEU A 94 -15.59 13.30 -16.76
N GLN A 95 -16.87 13.70 -16.88
CA GLN A 95 -17.93 13.19 -16.01
C GLN A 95 -18.18 11.71 -16.25
N ALA A 96 -18.22 11.26 -17.51
CA ALA A 96 -18.38 9.84 -17.83
C ALA A 96 -17.21 9.00 -17.27
N ALA A 97 -15.98 9.47 -17.45
CA ALA A 97 -14.78 8.82 -16.94
C ALA A 97 -14.68 8.84 -15.40
N GLN A 98 -15.35 9.78 -14.73
CA GLN A 98 -15.45 9.83 -13.28
C GLN A 98 -16.39 8.73 -12.76
N THR A 99 -17.56 8.61 -13.37
CA THR A 99 -18.55 7.59 -13.03
C THR A 99 -17.99 6.18 -13.19
N GLU A 100 -17.19 5.91 -14.22
CA GLU A 100 -16.49 4.63 -14.42
C GLU A 100 -15.55 4.26 -13.26
N LYS A 101 -14.99 5.26 -12.55
CA LYS A 101 -14.16 5.03 -11.37
C LYS A 101 -15.00 4.76 -10.10
N GLY A 102 -16.31 4.94 -10.16
CA GLY A 102 -17.25 4.76 -9.05
C GLY A 102 -17.45 6.00 -8.16
N TYR A 103 -17.05 7.19 -8.63
CA TYR A 103 -17.25 8.47 -7.94
C TYR A 103 -18.40 9.27 -8.54
#